data_AF-A0A8X6NA41-F1
#
_entry.id   AF-A0A8X6NA41-F1
#
_cell.length_a   1.000
_cell.length_b   1.000
_cell.length_c   1.000
_cell.angle_alpha   90.00
_cell.angle_beta   90.00
_cell.angle_gamma   90.00
#
_symmetry.space_group_name_H-M   'P 1'
#
loop_
_entity.id
_entity.type
_entity.pdbx_description
1 polymer ?
#
loop_
_entity_poly.entity_id
_entity_poly.type
_entity_poly.pdbx_seq_one_letter_code
_entity_poly.pdbx_strand_id
1 'polypeptide(L)'
;MIVLPPEVDEFTDEEGFDDSETLDPSVRDTSRGSHDFYFDVKNKITAVKYNDNKCITLATNFDIIEPLTSVSRREEGKAEKNKIEQPCLVNNYNKNMGGIESHDWLVEKHTIRIQGKNYIGQLLPEL
;
A
#
# COMPACT_ATOMS: atom_id res chain seq x y z
N MET A 1 22.24 53.56 12.59
CA MET A 1 22.20 52.91 11.26
C MET A 1 22.20 51.42 11.51
N ILE A 2 21.00 50.81 11.52
CA ILE A 2 20.80 49.39 11.80
C ILE A 2 20.89 48.69 10.45
N VAL A 3 21.90 47.85 10.26
CA VAL A 3 22.07 47.07 9.03
C VAL A 3 21.41 45.71 9.28
N LEU A 4 20.33 45.45 8.55
CA LEU A 4 19.64 44.17 8.48
C LEU A 4 20.56 43.08 7.90
N PRO A 5 20.43 41.80 8.32
CA PRO A 5 21.15 40.71 7.69
C PRO A 5 20.64 40.47 6.26
N PRO A 6 21.53 40.17 5.29
CA PRO A 6 21.15 39.80 3.93
C PRO A 6 20.47 38.42 3.90
N GLU A 7 19.60 38.30 2.90
CA GLU A 7 18.57 37.30 2.70
C GLU A 7 19.06 35.85 2.61
N VAL A 8 18.12 34.98 3.02
CA VAL A 8 17.98 33.54 2.73
C VAL A 8 18.66 33.15 1.42
N ASP A 9 19.76 32.41 1.50
CA ASP A 9 20.22 31.60 0.36
C ASP A 9 19.13 30.57 0.05
N GLU A 10 18.64 30.65 -1.18
CA GLU A 10 17.64 29.75 -1.76
C GLU A 10 18.11 28.30 -1.66
N PHE A 11 17.37 27.51 -0.87
CA PHE A 11 17.45 26.06 -0.82
C PHE A 11 17.00 25.50 -2.18
N THR A 12 17.92 25.42 -3.13
CA THR A 12 17.76 24.66 -4.37
C THR A 12 18.35 23.26 -4.16
N ASP A 13 17.71 22.49 -3.29
CA ASP A 13 17.84 21.04 -3.32
C ASP A 13 16.83 20.53 -4.36
N GLU A 14 17.18 20.73 -5.63
CA GLU A 14 16.75 19.84 -6.71
C GLU A 14 17.40 18.48 -6.40
N GLU A 15 16.86 17.76 -5.41
CA GLU A 15 17.11 16.33 -5.25
C GLU A 15 16.55 15.69 -6.52
N GLY A 16 17.45 15.50 -7.49
CA GLY A 16 17.19 14.70 -8.66
C GLY A 16 16.65 13.37 -8.19
N PHE A 17 15.35 13.18 -8.40
CA PHE A 17 14.75 11.86 -8.40
C PHE A 17 15.41 11.12 -9.55
N ASP A 18 16.42 10.30 -9.22
CA ASP A 18 17.19 9.53 -10.17
C ASP A 18 16.24 8.53 -10.83
N ASP A 19 15.76 8.85 -12.04
CA ASP A 19 14.85 8.03 -12.84
C ASP A 19 15.42 6.62 -13.16
N SER A 20 16.68 6.34 -12.79
CA SER A 20 17.34 5.05 -13.04
C SER A 20 17.02 3.93 -12.04
N GLU A 21 16.38 4.22 -10.90
CA GLU A 21 15.99 3.21 -9.88
C GLU A 21 14.47 2.92 -9.87
N THR A 22 13.86 2.84 -11.05
CA THR A 22 12.45 2.46 -11.19
C THR A 22 12.28 0.94 -11.09
N LEU A 23 11.41 0.46 -10.19
CA LEU A 23 10.97 -0.96 -10.14
C LEU A 23 10.69 -1.51 -11.55
N ASP A 24 11.38 -2.58 -11.94
CA ASP A 24 11.51 -2.96 -13.34
C ASP A 24 10.11 -3.19 -13.96
N PRO A 25 9.73 -2.47 -15.04
CA PRO A 25 8.48 -2.72 -15.76
C PRO A 25 8.28 -4.19 -16.13
N SER A 26 9.38 -4.93 -16.36
CA SER A 26 9.39 -6.33 -16.82
C SER A 26 8.66 -7.32 -15.92
N VAL A 27 8.53 -7.05 -14.62
CA VAL A 27 7.84 -7.91 -13.64
C VAL A 27 6.39 -8.21 -14.07
N ARG A 28 5.76 -7.35 -14.85
CA ARG A 28 4.39 -7.56 -15.36
C ARG A 28 4.28 -8.71 -16.34
N ASP A 29 5.35 -8.98 -17.09
CA ASP A 29 5.41 -9.98 -18.16
C ASP A 29 6.05 -11.31 -17.69
N THR A 30 6.44 -11.37 -16.42
CA THR A 30 7.02 -12.57 -15.79
C THR A 30 5.95 -13.54 -15.28
N SER A 31 6.34 -14.79 -15.00
CA SER A 31 5.45 -15.79 -14.42
C SER A 31 4.84 -15.33 -13.10
N ARG A 32 3.62 -15.78 -12.81
CA ARG A 32 2.92 -15.54 -11.55
C ARG A 32 3.77 -15.94 -10.34
N GLY A 33 3.87 -15.07 -9.34
CA GLY A 33 4.72 -15.25 -8.16
C GLY A 33 6.05 -14.48 -8.21
N SER A 34 6.39 -13.91 -9.36
CA SER A 34 7.59 -13.07 -9.48
C SER A 34 7.40 -11.76 -8.71
N HIS A 35 8.48 -11.30 -8.08
CA HIS A 35 8.52 -10.04 -7.35
C HIS A 35 9.83 -9.32 -7.60
N ASP A 36 9.76 -7.99 -7.56
CA ASP A 36 10.90 -7.10 -7.54
C ASP A 36 10.76 -6.16 -6.36
N PHE A 37 11.88 -5.68 -5.85
CA PHE A 37 11.87 -4.82 -4.68
C PHE A 37 12.94 -3.76 -4.75
N TYR A 38 12.61 -2.63 -4.14
CA TYR A 38 13.48 -1.50 -3.97
C TYR A 38 13.47 -1.08 -2.50
N PHE A 39 14.65 -0.81 -1.95
CA PHE A 39 14.79 -0.37 -0.57
C PHE A 39 15.49 0.99 -0.53
N ASP A 40 14.76 2.01 -0.07
CA ASP A 40 15.30 3.33 0.17
C ASP A 40 15.97 3.37 1.55
N VAL A 41 17.29 3.53 1.56
CA VAL A 41 18.11 3.60 2.78
C VAL A 41 17.89 4.91 3.55
N LYS A 42 17.59 6.03 2.87
CA LYS A 42 17.42 7.37 3.48
C LYS A 42 16.14 7.41 4.30
N ASN A 43 15.04 6.94 3.72
CA ASN A 43 13.72 6.96 4.37
C ASN A 43 13.35 5.64 5.06
N LYS A 44 14.16 4.58 4.89
CA LYS A 44 13.88 3.22 5.39
C LYS A 44 12.54 2.68 4.91
N ILE A 45 12.26 2.88 3.62
CA ILE A 45 11.02 2.45 2.98
C ILE A 45 11.36 1.34 1.98
N THR A 46 10.64 0.24 2.07
CA THR A 46 10.69 -0.85 1.11
C THR A 46 9.49 -0.74 0.16
N ALA A 47 9.75 -0.61 -1.13
CA ALA A 47 8.75 -0.75 -2.19
C ALA A 47 8.87 -2.12 -2.84
N VAL A 48 7.75 -2.81 -3.04
CA VAL A 48 7.70 -4.15 -3.62
C VAL A 48 6.68 -4.18 -4.74
N LYS A 49 7.09 -4.73 -5.88
CA LYS A 49 6.22 -5.02 -7.02
C LYS A 49 6.03 -6.52 -7.12
N TYR A 50 4.80 -6.98 -7.05
CA TYR A 50 4.45 -8.40 -7.06
C TYR A 50 3.51 -8.73 -8.21
N ASN A 51 3.81 -9.79 -8.98
CA ASN A 51 2.96 -10.24 -10.07
C ASN A 51 2.06 -11.41 -9.64
N ASP A 52 0.76 -11.14 -9.45
CA ASP A 52 -0.27 -12.18 -9.25
C ASP A 52 -1.14 -12.34 -10.52
N ASN A 53 -2.47 -12.33 -10.41
CA ASN A 53 -3.35 -12.20 -11.59
C ASN A 53 -3.20 -10.82 -12.25
N LYS A 54 -2.83 -9.82 -11.45
CA LYS A 54 -2.46 -8.47 -11.87
C LYS A 54 -1.21 -8.08 -11.08
N CYS A 55 -0.41 -7.20 -11.66
CA CYS A 55 0.73 -6.64 -10.98
C CYS A 55 0.28 -5.62 -9.91
N ILE A 56 0.78 -5.80 -8.69
CA ILE A 56 0.46 -4.97 -7.52
C ILE A 56 1.75 -4.34 -7.02
N THR A 57 1.71 -3.07 -6.65
CA THR A 57 2.81 -2.36 -5.98
C THR A 57 2.41 -2.05 -4.55
N LEU A 58 3.28 -2.36 -3.60
CA LEU A 58 3.10 -2.13 -2.17
C LEU A 58 4.32 -1.39 -1.63
N ALA A 59 4.12 -0.57 -0.61
CA ALA A 59 5.20 0.10 0.11
C ALA A 59 5.02 -0.08 1.62
N THR A 60 6.13 -0.22 2.34
CA THR A 60 6.15 -0.35 3.80
C THR A 60 7.38 0.31 4.39
N ASN A 61 7.28 0.70 5.65
CA ASN A 61 8.38 1.22 6.46
C ASN A 61 8.86 0.24 7.54
N PHE A 62 8.18 -0.90 7.71
CA PHE A 62 8.45 -1.83 8.82
C PHE A 62 8.79 -3.25 8.36
N ASP A 63 8.47 -3.60 7.12
CA ASP A 63 8.60 -4.96 6.59
C ASP A 63 9.68 -5.03 5.50
N ILE A 64 10.35 -6.17 5.42
CA ILE A 64 11.32 -6.50 4.38
C ILE A 64 10.71 -7.63 3.53
N ILE A 65 11.28 -7.88 2.35
CA ILE A 65 10.82 -8.92 1.42
C ILE A 65 10.93 -10.32 2.02
N GLU A 66 11.99 -10.58 2.79
CA GLU A 66 12.18 -11.83 3.51
C GLU A 66 11.45 -11.80 4.87
N PRO A 67 10.68 -12.84 5.23
CA PRO A 67 10.62 -14.17 4.63
C PRO A 67 9.58 -14.33 3.50
N LEU A 68 9.90 -15.12 2.48
CA LEU A 68 8.93 -15.55 1.47
C LEU A 68 7.91 -16.51 2.11
N THR A 69 6.63 -16.23 1.90
CA THR A 69 5.52 -17.04 2.43
C THR A 69 4.85 -17.80 1.29
N SER A 70 4.72 -19.11 1.41
CA SER A 70 3.96 -19.92 0.43
C SER A 70 2.45 -19.74 0.64
N VAL A 71 1.72 -19.31 -0.38
CA VAL A 71 0.25 -19.20 -0.34
C VAL A 71 -0.41 -20.00 -1.45
N SER A 72 -1.50 -20.64 -1.06
CA SER A 72 -2.34 -21.45 -1.95
C SER A 72 -3.31 -20.54 -2.70
N ARG A 73 -3.05 -20.30 -3.99
CA ARG A 73 -3.93 -19.51 -4.88
C ARG A 73 -4.59 -20.41 -5.91
N ARG A 74 -5.84 -20.08 -6.25
CA ARG A 74 -6.56 -20.74 -7.34
C ARG A 74 -6.08 -20.16 -8.68
N GLU A 75 -5.88 -21.03 -9.66
CA GLU A 75 -5.66 -20.60 -11.04
C GLU A 75 -7.00 -20.32 -11.74
N GLU A 76 -7.03 -19.31 -12.59
CA GLU A 76 -8.20 -19.03 -13.41
C GLU A 76 -8.47 -20.22 -14.35
N GLY A 77 -9.72 -20.66 -14.42
CA GLY A 77 -10.12 -21.80 -15.25
C GLY A 77 -9.85 -23.19 -14.67
N LYS A 78 -9.18 -23.31 -13.51
CA LYS A 78 -8.98 -24.62 -12.83
C LYS A 78 -9.60 -24.61 -11.44
N ALA A 79 -10.02 -25.79 -10.96
CA ALA A 79 -10.44 -25.98 -9.57
C ALA A 79 -9.24 -26.18 -8.61
N GLU A 80 -8.08 -26.47 -9.19
CA GLU A 80 -6.84 -26.75 -8.47
C GLU A 80 -6.25 -25.47 -7.84
N LYS A 81 -5.60 -25.67 -6.69
CA LYS A 81 -4.92 -24.63 -5.94
C LYS A 81 -3.42 -24.84 -6.05
N ASN A 82 -2.73 -23.87 -6.62
CA ASN A 82 -1.27 -23.89 -6.74
C ASN A 82 -0.64 -23.16 -5.55
N LYS A 83 0.48 -23.71 -5.07
CA LYS A 83 1.31 -23.07 -4.06
C LYS A 83 2.24 -22.10 -4.78
N ILE A 84 2.06 -20.81 -4.51
CA ILE A 84 2.84 -19.73 -5.10
C ILE A 84 3.59 -19.03 -3.95
N GLU A 85 4.84 -18.68 -4.20
CA GLU A 85 5.63 -17.88 -3.27
C GLU A 85 5.20 -16.43 -3.36
N GLN A 86 4.92 -15.81 -2.21
CA GLN A 86 4.62 -14.39 -2.12
C GLN A 86 5.46 -13.73 -1.01
N PRO A 87 5.82 -12.45 -1.15
CA PRO A 87 6.46 -11.69 -0.06
C PRO A 87 5.57 -11.64 1.20
N CYS A 88 6.17 -11.73 2.40
CA CYS A 88 5.41 -11.65 3.67
C CYS A 88 4.59 -10.35 3.77
N LEU A 89 5.14 -9.27 3.23
CA LEU A 89 4.48 -7.97 3.10
C LEU A 89 3.05 -8.07 2.58
N VAL A 90 2.85 -8.83 1.49
CA VAL A 90 1.53 -8.98 0.84
C VAL A 90 0.56 -9.68 1.81
N ASN A 91 1.05 -10.67 2.57
CA ASN A 91 0.27 -11.37 3.57
C ASN A 91 -0.12 -10.45 4.74
N ASN A 92 0.83 -9.66 5.25
CA ASN A 92 0.61 -8.74 6.35
C ASN A 92 -0.40 -7.64 5.97
N TYR A 93 -0.27 -7.10 4.75
CA TYR A 93 -1.25 -6.16 4.20
C TYR A 93 -2.66 -6.77 4.16
N ASN A 94 -2.79 -7.97 3.58
CA ASN A 94 -4.08 -8.64 3.45
C ASN A 94 -4.73 -8.97 4.81
N LYS A 95 -3.93 -9.31 5.83
CA LYS A 95 -4.44 -9.55 7.19
C LYS A 95 -5.02 -8.29 7.82
N ASN A 96 -4.39 -7.13 7.58
CA ASN A 96 -4.72 -5.89 8.28
C ASN A 96 -5.75 -5.02 7.53
N MET A 97 -5.95 -5.23 6.23
CA MET A 97 -6.91 -4.44 5.43
C MET A 97 -8.36 -4.55 5.90
N GLY A 98 -8.76 -5.68 6.49
CA GLY A 98 -10.18 -5.98 6.77
C GLY A 98 -10.81 -5.24 7.95
N GLY A 99 -10.04 -4.45 8.72
CA GLY A 99 -10.54 -3.81 9.94
C GLY A 99 -11.63 -2.78 9.68
N ILE A 100 -11.45 -1.93 8.65
CA ILE A 100 -12.40 -0.86 8.31
C ILE A 100 -13.68 -1.45 7.74
N GLU A 101 -13.57 -2.38 6.79
CA GLU A 101 -14.73 -3.06 6.18
C GLU A 101 -15.58 -3.80 7.23
N SER A 102 -14.91 -4.46 8.19
CA SER A 102 -15.61 -5.15 9.27
C SER A 102 -16.37 -4.17 10.17
N HIS A 103 -15.79 -2.99 10.43
CA HIS A 103 -16.44 -1.95 11.20
C HIS A 103 -17.64 -1.36 10.44
N ASP A 104 -17.48 -1.02 9.16
CA ASP A 104 -18.55 -0.47 8.33
C ASP A 104 -19.74 -1.45 8.21
N TRP A 105 -19.45 -2.74 8.02
CA TRP A 105 -20.46 -3.79 8.03
C TRP A 105 -21.24 -3.87 9.35
N LEU A 106 -20.55 -3.72 10.49
CA LEU A 106 -21.19 -3.72 11.81
C LEU A 106 -22.06 -2.47 12.01
N VAL A 107 -21.59 -1.31 11.56
CA VAL A 107 -22.36 -0.05 11.57
C VAL A 107 -23.61 -0.21 10.71
N GLU A 108 -23.50 -0.72 9.49
CA GLU A 108 -24.66 -0.95 8.61
C GLU A 108 -25.67 -1.90 9.26
N LYS A 109 -25.19 -2.98 9.89
CA LYS A 109 -26.05 -4.02 10.46
C LYS A 109 -26.80 -3.58 11.72
N HIS A 110 -26.21 -2.69 12.51
CA HIS A 110 -26.72 -2.34 13.85
C HIS A 110 -27.15 -0.88 14.00
N THR A 111 -27.13 -0.06 12.93
CA THR A 111 -27.58 1.33 12.98
C THR A 111 -29.11 1.47 12.96
N ILE A 112 -29.60 2.37 13.82
CA ILE A 112 -30.98 2.85 13.79
C ILE A 112 -31.02 4.00 12.78
N ARG A 113 -31.84 3.89 11.73
CA ARG A 113 -31.96 4.92 10.68
C ARG A 113 -32.60 6.20 11.23
N ILE A 114 -31.77 7.17 11.61
CA ILE A 114 -32.19 8.54 11.91
C ILE A 114 -32.07 9.34 10.60
N GLN A 115 -33.19 9.67 9.98
CA GLN A 115 -33.20 10.48 8.76
C GLN A 115 -33.36 11.97 9.12
N GLY A 116 -32.25 12.70 9.13
CA GLY A 116 -32.26 14.16 9.16
C GLY A 116 -32.36 14.76 7.76
N LYS A 117 -32.98 15.94 7.63
CA LYS A 117 -33.07 16.68 6.36
C LYS A 117 -31.75 17.29 5.88
N ASN A 118 -30.80 17.47 6.78
CA ASN A 118 -29.53 18.15 6.55
C ASN A 118 -28.37 17.24 7.00
N TYR A 119 -27.15 17.46 6.47
CA TYR A 119 -25.95 16.66 6.78
C TYR A 119 -25.67 16.52 8.29
N ILE A 120 -26.06 17.51 9.10
CA ILE A 120 -25.96 17.46 10.58
C ILE A 120 -26.76 16.28 11.16
N GLY A 121 -27.95 16.01 10.63
CA GLY A 121 -28.78 14.91 11.12
C GLY A 121 -28.29 13.53 10.65
N GLN A 122 -27.39 13.47 9.67
CA GLN A 122 -26.70 12.25 9.26
C GLN A 122 -25.50 11.92 10.15
N LEU A 123 -24.92 12.92 10.83
CA LEU A 123 -23.76 12.75 11.75
C LEU A 123 -24.16 12.43 13.19
N LEU A 124 -25.41 12.73 13.60
CA LEU A 124 -25.93 12.44 14.94
C LEU A 124 -25.93 10.96 15.36
N PRO A 125 -26.14 9.95 14.48
CA PRO A 125 -26.06 8.54 14.87
C PRO A 125 -24.62 8.02 15.01
N GLU A 126 -23.60 8.81 14.67
CA GLU A 126 -22.17 8.43 14.72
C GLU A 126 -21.40 9.05 15.91
N LEU A 127 -22.02 9.96 16.68
CA LEU A 127 -21.49 10.58 17.91
C LEU A 127 -21.93 9.82 19.17
#